data_AF-A0A1I7CE25-F1
#
_entry.id   AF-A0A1I7CE25-F1
#
_cell.length_a   1.000
_cell.length_b   1.000
_cell.length_c   1.000
_cell.angle_alpha   90.00
_cell.angle_beta   90.00
_cell.angle_gamma   90.00
#
_symmetry.space_group_name_H-M   'P 1'
#
loop_
_entity.id
_entity.type
_entity.pdbx_description
1 polymer ?
#
loop_
_entity_poly.entity_id
_entity_poly.type
_entity_poly.pdbx_seq_one_letter_code
_entity_poly.pdbx_strand_id
1 'polypeptide(L)'
;MTRPRVAARIRGRAALDARDREDARRGHPAVDLSAFARARGLEPLGSLDPSGHTAVMPMEPELQFNVVRGTVAGRDAVLWHWRYPWPLDDDGPAGPYAFSGVVSVARSGWRSFLGISADDDQYVGVPCTGVAALVPEAGLLPSFRIACGPGTRQLSRRAVDLGPSGLPGAGPDAEGPLPEGSAAAVARGPLGAVVRAGSRCPLFDVGDRFGTVVLRRNGYVADERDLDGLLRTAVDAGDALAGPARPLPSPRPFEEPLPASGPPLPPWLVPPATQLEAVHALARRFGLTPEDPRAHTAAFPANPAPGTAWAVLRGAPPGLPPTTRLALHTEAPVREVNTGRTALVLPAGDATPTPRGGVRIDSPTAPRRLAVYDGLWTSSVLRSRQLELGDVDLLLSAGADLARRTGALPG
;
A
#
# COMPACT_ATOMS: atom_id res chain seq x y z
N MET A 1 -3.06 24.42 -6.20
CA MET A 1 -2.29 24.08 -7.42
C MET A 1 -1.87 22.63 -7.31
N THR A 2 -2.26 21.79 -8.27
CA THR A 2 -1.90 20.37 -8.27
C THR A 2 -0.42 20.24 -8.59
N ARG A 3 0.37 19.65 -7.69
CA ARG A 3 1.81 19.42 -7.92
C ARG A 3 1.99 18.62 -9.22
N PRO A 4 2.96 18.94 -10.09
CA PRO A 4 3.18 18.19 -11.32
C PRO A 4 3.45 16.70 -11.02
N ARG A 5 2.90 15.82 -11.86
CA ARG A 5 3.16 14.37 -11.82
C ARG A 5 4.66 14.09 -11.78
N VAL A 6 5.07 13.05 -11.05
CA VAL A 6 6.47 12.66 -10.89
C VAL A 6 7.10 12.28 -12.23
N ALA A 7 6.36 11.56 -13.09
CA ALA A 7 6.81 11.18 -14.43
C ALA A 7 7.24 12.38 -15.27
N ALA A 8 6.49 13.48 -15.20
CA ALA A 8 6.79 14.72 -15.92
C ALA A 8 8.06 15.43 -15.41
N ARG A 9 8.53 15.07 -14.21
CA ARG A 9 9.72 15.62 -13.53
C ARG A 9 10.95 14.71 -13.64
N ILE A 10 10.86 13.58 -14.33
CA ILE A 10 12.04 12.78 -14.68
C ILE A 10 12.84 13.53 -15.76
N ARG A 11 14.08 13.92 -15.44
CA ARG A 11 15.02 14.69 -16.27
C ARG A 11 16.23 13.87 -16.72
N GLY A 12 16.16 12.55 -16.58
CA GLY A 12 17.26 11.70 -16.96
C GLY A 12 17.06 10.23 -16.64
N ARG A 13 18.18 9.52 -16.61
CA ARG A 13 18.28 8.09 -16.35
C ARG A 13 19.56 7.78 -15.58
N ALA A 14 19.50 6.72 -14.79
CA ALA A 14 20.65 6.12 -14.17
C ALA A 14 20.37 4.64 -13.92
N ALA A 15 21.42 3.84 -13.80
CA ALA A 15 21.33 2.46 -13.34
C ALA A 15 22.18 2.30 -12.08
N LEU A 16 21.74 1.48 -11.13
CA LEU A 16 22.53 1.14 -9.94
C LEU A 16 23.46 -0.06 -10.17
N ASP A 17 23.25 -0.79 -11.27
CA ASP A 17 24.12 -1.85 -11.76
C ASP A 17 24.48 -1.56 -13.23
N ALA A 18 25.72 -1.85 -13.62
CA ALA A 18 26.17 -1.66 -15.00
C ALA A 18 25.38 -2.51 -16.00
N ARG A 19 24.83 -3.65 -15.56
CA ARG A 19 24.00 -4.55 -16.39
C ARG A 19 22.66 -3.93 -16.78
N ASP A 20 22.14 -2.99 -15.98
CA ASP A 20 20.83 -2.37 -16.20
C ASP A 20 20.90 -1.07 -17.01
N ARG A 21 22.09 -0.69 -17.55
CA ARG A 21 22.27 0.55 -18.32
C ARG A 21 21.36 0.63 -19.54
N GLU A 22 21.17 -0.48 -20.23
CA GLU A 22 20.32 -0.55 -21.41
C GLU A 22 18.84 -0.35 -21.05
N ASP A 23 18.40 -0.91 -19.94
CA ASP A 23 17.03 -0.73 -19.45
C ASP A 23 16.80 0.69 -18.93
N ALA A 24 17.79 1.29 -18.25
CA ALA A 24 17.74 2.70 -17.88
C ALA A 24 17.69 3.62 -19.12
N ARG A 25 18.43 3.26 -20.19
CA ARG A 25 18.39 3.96 -21.48
C ARG A 25 17.04 3.88 -22.15
N ARG A 26 16.43 2.70 -22.15
CA ARG A 26 15.12 2.42 -22.73
C ARG A 26 13.98 3.08 -21.95
N GLY A 27 14.12 3.14 -20.62
CA GLY A 27 13.13 3.71 -19.70
C GLY A 27 11.93 2.80 -19.41
N HIS A 28 11.92 1.57 -19.93
CA HIS A 28 10.89 0.56 -19.74
C HIS A 28 11.51 -0.85 -19.87
N PRO A 29 10.89 -1.91 -19.32
CA PRO A 29 11.40 -3.27 -19.45
C PRO A 29 11.39 -3.75 -20.92
N ALA A 30 12.35 -4.61 -21.27
CA ALA A 30 12.39 -5.29 -22.57
C ALA A 30 11.51 -6.55 -22.64
N VAL A 31 10.95 -6.98 -21.50
CA VAL A 31 10.17 -8.21 -21.35
C VAL A 31 8.69 -7.91 -21.12
N ASP A 32 7.82 -8.84 -21.48
CA ASP A 32 6.38 -8.86 -21.17
C ASP A 32 6.09 -10.01 -20.20
N LEU A 33 5.45 -9.70 -19.06
CA LEU A 33 5.12 -10.71 -18.04
C LEU A 33 3.71 -11.31 -18.21
N SER A 34 3.00 -11.01 -19.29
CA SER A 34 1.64 -11.52 -19.51
C SER A 34 1.57 -13.04 -19.60
N ALA A 35 2.56 -13.69 -20.24
CA ALA A 35 2.63 -15.15 -20.31
C ALA A 35 2.93 -15.77 -18.93
N PHE A 36 3.92 -15.20 -18.22
CA PHE A 36 4.26 -15.56 -16.85
C PHE A 36 3.03 -15.50 -15.93
N ALA A 37 2.27 -14.40 -15.99
CA ALA A 37 1.08 -14.19 -15.16
C ALA A 37 0.01 -15.26 -15.41
N ARG A 38 -0.35 -15.50 -16.67
CA ARG A 38 -1.37 -16.49 -17.05
C ARG A 38 -0.99 -17.90 -16.60
N ALA A 39 0.28 -18.28 -16.75
CA ALA A 39 0.78 -19.59 -16.33
C ALA A 39 0.63 -19.85 -14.81
N ARG A 40 0.51 -18.79 -14.00
CA ARG A 40 0.39 -18.84 -12.54
C ARG A 40 -1.00 -18.45 -12.03
N GLY A 41 -1.97 -18.28 -12.93
CA GLY A 41 -3.31 -17.83 -12.56
C GLY A 41 -3.34 -16.39 -12.03
N LEU A 42 -2.32 -15.59 -12.34
CA LEU A 42 -2.26 -14.17 -12.01
C LEU A 42 -2.90 -13.36 -13.15
N GLU A 43 -3.53 -12.25 -12.78
CA GLU A 43 -4.12 -11.28 -13.69
C GLU A 43 -3.03 -10.33 -14.22
N PRO A 44 -2.79 -10.27 -15.54
CA PRO A 44 -1.93 -9.26 -16.14
C PRO A 44 -2.69 -7.93 -16.28
N LEU A 45 -2.14 -6.88 -15.67
CA LEU A 45 -2.73 -5.55 -15.61
C LEU A 45 -1.97 -4.51 -16.46
N GLY A 46 -0.79 -4.87 -16.98
CA GLY A 46 0.02 -3.99 -17.83
C GLY A 46 0.57 -2.80 -17.03
N SER A 47 -0.05 -1.63 -17.17
CA SER A 47 0.30 -0.41 -16.42
C SER A 47 -0.83 0.08 -15.52
N LEU A 48 -1.92 -0.68 -15.37
CA LEU A 48 -3.06 -0.30 -14.54
C LEU A 48 -2.75 -0.42 -13.04
N ASP A 49 -3.37 0.44 -12.25
CA ASP A 49 -3.25 0.42 -10.79
C ASP A 49 -4.09 -0.72 -10.18
N PRO A 50 -3.47 -1.69 -9.51
CA PRO A 50 -4.19 -2.73 -8.81
C PRO A 50 -4.78 -2.15 -7.54
N SER A 51 -6.11 -2.14 -7.48
CA SER A 51 -6.88 -1.81 -6.28
C SER A 51 -6.27 -2.42 -5.02
N GLY A 52 -6.05 -1.64 -3.97
CA GLY A 52 -5.58 -2.10 -2.67
C GLY A 52 -4.08 -2.07 -2.46
N HIS A 53 -3.30 -1.78 -3.51
CA HIS A 53 -1.84 -1.66 -3.43
C HIS A 53 -1.37 -0.21 -3.69
N THR A 54 -2.27 0.76 -3.62
CA THR A 54 -1.98 2.16 -4.00
C THR A 54 -1.01 2.82 -3.03
N ALA A 55 -0.92 2.32 -1.80
CA ALA A 55 0.01 2.75 -0.77
C ALA A 55 1.49 2.62 -1.16
N VAL A 56 1.81 1.61 -1.98
CA VAL A 56 3.19 1.17 -2.23
C VAL A 56 3.61 1.32 -3.69
N MET A 57 2.64 1.59 -4.57
CA MET A 57 2.81 1.76 -6.01
C MET A 57 2.92 3.24 -6.41
N PRO A 58 3.53 3.54 -7.57
CA PRO A 58 3.71 4.93 -8.02
C PRO A 58 2.40 5.61 -8.42
N MET A 59 1.36 4.86 -8.79
CA MET A 59 0.04 5.38 -9.20
C MET A 59 0.11 6.32 -10.43
N GLU A 60 1.17 6.17 -11.23
CA GLU A 60 1.39 6.86 -12.49
C GLU A 60 1.68 5.79 -13.55
N PRO A 61 0.75 5.52 -14.48
CA PRO A 61 0.92 4.49 -15.52
C PRO A 61 2.20 4.64 -16.34
N GLU A 62 2.72 5.86 -16.46
CA GLU A 62 3.96 6.19 -17.16
C GLU A 62 5.23 5.68 -16.43
N LEU A 63 5.10 5.33 -15.15
CA LEU A 63 6.20 4.83 -14.32
C LEU A 63 6.14 3.32 -14.10
N GLN A 64 4.99 2.67 -14.28
CA GLN A 64 4.80 1.25 -13.98
C GLN A 64 4.50 0.42 -15.22
N PHE A 65 5.10 -0.77 -15.26
CA PHE A 65 5.03 -1.71 -16.37
C PHE A 65 4.87 -3.11 -15.81
N ASN A 66 4.37 -4.04 -16.63
CA ASN A 66 4.22 -5.45 -16.28
C ASN A 66 3.60 -5.69 -14.90
N VAL A 67 2.59 -4.89 -14.55
CA VAL A 67 1.82 -5.07 -13.32
C VAL A 67 1.08 -6.41 -13.44
N VAL A 68 1.31 -7.30 -12.48
CA VAL A 68 0.66 -8.60 -12.37
C VAL A 68 0.13 -8.77 -10.95
N ARG A 69 -1.06 -9.34 -10.79
CA ARG A 69 -1.71 -9.48 -9.49
C ARG A 69 -2.37 -10.84 -9.34
N GLY A 70 -2.33 -11.41 -8.14
CA GLY A 70 -3.20 -12.54 -7.80
C GLY A 70 -2.97 -13.05 -6.40
N THR A 71 -3.53 -14.23 -6.11
CA THR A 71 -3.30 -14.90 -4.84
C THR A 71 -2.03 -15.75 -4.93
N VAL A 72 -1.06 -15.46 -4.06
CA VAL A 72 0.18 -16.25 -3.92
C VAL A 72 0.25 -16.77 -2.49
N ALA A 73 0.35 -18.09 -2.32
CA ALA A 73 0.42 -18.75 -1.01
C ALA A 73 -0.61 -18.20 0.00
N GLY A 74 -1.82 -17.90 -0.48
CA GLY A 74 -2.93 -17.42 0.34
C GLY A 74 -2.98 -15.91 0.56
N ARG A 75 -2.04 -15.08 0.08
CA ARG A 75 -2.11 -13.61 0.15
C ARG A 75 -2.39 -12.96 -1.21
N ASP A 76 -3.09 -11.81 -1.21
CA ASP A 76 -3.17 -10.94 -2.39
C ASP A 76 -1.82 -10.27 -2.59
N ALA A 77 -1.17 -10.56 -3.71
CA ALA A 77 0.13 -10.04 -4.06
C ALA A 77 0.10 -9.36 -5.42
N VAL A 78 0.97 -8.37 -5.57
CA VAL A 78 1.23 -7.66 -6.82
C VAL A 78 2.73 -7.63 -7.09
N LEU A 79 3.12 -7.78 -8.34
CA LEU A 79 4.47 -7.53 -8.84
C LEU A 79 4.40 -6.54 -9.98
N TRP A 80 5.40 -5.65 -10.08
CA TRP A 80 5.50 -4.68 -11.16
C TRP A 80 6.95 -4.28 -11.44
N HIS A 81 7.19 -3.86 -12.67
CA HIS A 81 8.38 -3.11 -13.04
C HIS A 81 8.13 -1.62 -12.88
N TRP A 82 9.09 -0.93 -12.27
CA TRP A 82 9.00 0.47 -11.95
C TRP A 82 10.18 1.24 -12.55
N ARG A 83 9.91 2.24 -13.37
CA ARG A 83 10.85 3.34 -13.61
C ARG A 83 10.90 4.20 -12.36
N TYR A 84 11.70 3.76 -11.39
CA TYR A 84 11.79 4.36 -10.07
C TYR A 84 12.34 5.79 -10.15
N PRO A 85 11.60 6.80 -9.69
CA PRO A 85 12.05 8.19 -9.69
C PRO A 85 13.08 8.38 -8.57
N TRP A 86 14.36 8.36 -8.96
CA TRP A 86 15.46 8.61 -8.04
C TRP A 86 15.76 10.11 -7.96
N PRO A 87 15.80 10.73 -6.77
CA PRO A 87 16.02 12.17 -6.64
C PRO A 87 17.33 12.64 -7.29
N LEU A 88 17.31 13.84 -7.88
CA LEU A 88 18.47 14.54 -8.39
C LEU A 88 18.83 15.70 -7.45
N ASP A 89 20.11 15.76 -7.09
CA ASP A 89 20.75 16.91 -6.46
C ASP A 89 21.60 17.66 -7.52
N ASP A 90 22.25 18.76 -7.13
CA ASP A 90 23.08 19.58 -8.03
C ASP A 90 24.21 18.78 -8.70
N ASP A 91 24.74 17.77 -8.01
CA ASP A 91 25.84 16.92 -8.47
C ASP A 91 25.39 15.64 -9.21
N GLY A 92 24.08 15.43 -9.38
CA GLY A 92 23.52 14.23 -10.01
C GLY A 92 22.60 13.42 -9.07
N PRO A 93 22.43 12.11 -9.32
CA PRO A 93 21.53 11.28 -8.51
C PRO A 93 21.92 11.29 -7.03
N ALA A 94 20.95 11.57 -6.16
CA ALA A 94 21.15 11.80 -4.74
C ALA A 94 21.59 10.53 -3.98
N GLY A 95 22.37 10.72 -2.92
CA GLY A 95 22.69 9.68 -1.93
C GLY A 95 23.93 8.82 -2.23
N PRO A 96 24.27 7.87 -1.35
CA PRO A 96 25.58 7.22 -1.32
C PRO A 96 25.72 6.02 -2.28
N TYR A 97 24.96 6.00 -3.37
CA TYR A 97 24.92 4.87 -4.29
C TYR A 97 25.89 5.05 -5.45
N ALA A 98 26.46 3.94 -5.93
CA ALA A 98 27.24 3.94 -7.15
C ALA A 98 26.29 3.85 -8.35
N PHE A 99 26.29 4.88 -9.20
CA PHE A 99 25.48 4.92 -10.42
C PHE A 99 26.30 4.63 -11.67
N SER A 100 25.61 4.10 -12.68
CA SER A 100 26.12 3.69 -13.97
C SER A 100 25.29 4.30 -15.09
N GLY A 101 25.93 4.77 -16.16
CA GLY A 101 25.24 5.28 -17.35
C GLY A 101 24.36 6.51 -17.08
N VAL A 102 24.75 7.34 -16.11
CA VAL A 102 24.01 8.53 -15.71
C VAL A 102 23.92 9.51 -16.88
N VAL A 103 22.70 9.91 -17.21
CA VAL A 103 22.42 11.03 -18.11
C VAL A 103 21.32 11.84 -17.47
N SER A 104 21.62 13.05 -17.04
CA SER A 104 20.64 13.99 -16.48
C SER A 104 20.79 15.36 -17.12
N VAL A 105 19.67 16.03 -17.31
CA VAL A 105 19.64 17.46 -17.60
C VAL A 105 19.40 18.17 -16.27
N ALA A 106 20.43 18.21 -15.41
CA ALA A 106 20.36 19.03 -14.21
C ALA A 106 20.15 20.49 -14.63
N ARG A 107 19.20 21.20 -14.01
CA ARG A 107 19.06 22.65 -14.25
C ARG A 107 20.35 23.33 -13.79
N SER A 108 21.00 24.08 -14.68
CA SER A 108 22.25 24.76 -14.36
C SER A 108 22.12 25.66 -13.12
N GLY A 109 23.12 25.60 -12.23
CA GLY A 109 23.17 26.31 -10.94
C GLY A 109 23.14 27.85 -11.02
N TRP A 110 23.04 28.44 -12.21
CA TRP A 110 22.90 29.90 -12.39
C TRP A 110 21.59 30.45 -11.78
N ARG A 111 20.52 29.64 -11.69
CA ARG A 111 19.26 30.06 -11.04
C ARG A 111 19.33 29.97 -9.52
N SER A 112 20.05 28.97 -8.99
CA SER A 112 20.40 28.86 -7.57
C SER A 112 21.29 30.03 -7.13
N PHE A 113 22.22 30.48 -8.00
CA PHE A 113 23.03 31.68 -7.80
C PHE A 113 22.21 32.98 -7.74
N LEU A 114 21.02 33.02 -8.37
CA LEU A 114 20.10 34.17 -8.35
C LEU A 114 19.06 34.10 -7.21
N GLY A 115 19.14 33.13 -6.30
CA GLY A 115 18.17 32.98 -5.21
C GLY A 115 16.75 32.66 -5.66
N ILE A 116 16.58 32.24 -6.92
CA ILE A 116 15.28 31.79 -7.45
C ILE A 116 15.14 30.33 -7.05
N SER A 117 14.42 30.05 -5.96
CA SER A 117 14.15 28.67 -5.56
C SER A 117 13.41 27.96 -6.70
N ALA A 118 14.06 26.98 -7.32
CA ALA A 118 13.40 26.08 -8.24
C ALA A 118 12.88 24.92 -7.40
N ASP A 119 11.75 25.14 -6.74
CA ASP A 119 11.05 24.23 -5.80
C ASP A 119 10.50 22.92 -6.44
N ASP A 120 11.02 22.53 -7.61
CA ASP A 120 10.59 21.32 -8.31
C ASP A 120 11.61 20.20 -8.08
N ASP A 121 11.36 19.28 -7.14
CA ASP A 121 12.11 18.03 -7.01
C ASP A 121 12.23 17.38 -8.41
N GLN A 122 13.45 17.15 -8.86
CA GLN A 122 13.76 16.49 -10.13
C GLN A 122 14.24 15.07 -9.89
N TYR A 123 14.07 14.22 -10.90
CA TYR A 123 14.42 12.81 -10.77
C TYR A 123 15.15 12.26 -12.00
N VAL A 124 15.91 11.18 -11.82
CA VAL A 124 16.26 10.25 -12.90
C VAL A 124 15.43 8.98 -12.78
N GLY A 125 15.13 8.35 -13.91
CA GLY A 125 14.52 7.02 -13.90
C GLY A 125 15.57 5.94 -13.64
N VAL A 126 15.32 5.08 -12.66
CA VAL A 126 16.15 3.90 -12.34
C VAL A 126 15.32 2.63 -12.52
N PRO A 127 15.82 1.59 -13.22
CA PRO A 127 15.14 0.31 -13.33
C PRO A 127 14.97 -0.37 -11.97
N CYS A 128 13.74 -0.77 -11.65
CA CYS A 128 13.40 -1.38 -10.37
C CYS A 128 12.28 -2.40 -10.56
N THR A 129 12.28 -3.45 -9.75
CA THR A 129 11.17 -4.39 -9.62
C THR A 129 10.60 -4.27 -8.21
N GLY A 130 9.30 -4.00 -8.13
CA GLY A 130 8.54 -3.99 -6.89
C GLY A 130 7.69 -5.25 -6.77
N VAL A 131 7.54 -5.73 -5.54
CA VAL A 131 6.56 -6.76 -5.19
C VAL A 131 5.94 -6.40 -3.85
N ALA A 132 4.64 -6.61 -3.70
CA ALA A 132 3.92 -6.31 -2.47
C ALA A 132 2.87 -7.37 -2.16
N ALA A 133 2.53 -7.49 -0.88
CA ALA A 133 1.46 -8.35 -0.41
C ALA A 133 0.61 -7.61 0.63
N LEU A 134 -0.71 -7.87 0.62
CA LEU A 134 -1.61 -7.33 1.64
C LEU A 134 -1.40 -8.04 2.97
N VAL A 135 -1.28 -7.23 4.02
CA VAL A 135 -1.10 -7.63 5.42
C VAL A 135 -2.03 -6.78 6.29
N PRO A 136 -3.35 -6.94 6.17
CA PRO A 136 -4.32 -6.17 6.95
C PRO A 136 -4.07 -6.32 8.46
N GLU A 137 -3.47 -7.45 8.88
CA GLU A 137 -3.11 -7.71 10.28
C GLU A 137 -2.07 -6.72 10.82
N ALA A 138 -1.31 -6.09 9.93
CA ALA A 138 -0.32 -5.06 10.23
C ALA A 138 -0.86 -3.63 10.07
N GLY A 139 -2.15 -3.42 9.77
CA GLY A 139 -2.73 -2.11 9.46
C GLY A 139 -2.67 -1.06 10.58
N LEU A 140 -2.31 -1.46 11.80
CA LEU A 140 -2.07 -0.60 12.96
C LEU A 140 -0.58 -0.27 13.20
N LEU A 141 0.35 -0.91 12.48
CA LEU A 141 1.76 -0.55 12.56
C LEU A 141 1.98 0.84 11.94
N PRO A 142 2.86 1.68 12.52
CA PRO A 142 3.36 2.85 11.82
C PRO A 142 4.05 2.43 10.52
N SER A 143 3.87 3.20 9.46
CA SER A 143 4.60 2.97 8.22
C SER A 143 6.10 3.04 8.48
N PHE A 144 6.85 2.13 7.90
CA PHE A 144 8.31 2.11 8.04
C PHE A 144 9.00 1.60 6.79
N ARG A 145 10.29 1.91 6.68
CA ARG A 145 11.19 1.40 5.64
C ARG A 145 12.50 0.91 6.24
N ILE A 146 12.93 -0.26 5.83
CA ILE A 146 14.27 -0.81 6.05
C ILE A 146 14.97 -0.79 4.69
N ALA A 147 15.80 0.24 4.46
CA ALA A 147 16.69 0.25 3.31
C ALA A 147 17.93 -0.59 3.64
N CYS A 148 18.34 -1.47 2.73
CA CYS A 148 19.58 -2.22 2.84
C CYS A 148 20.30 -2.36 1.50
N GLY A 149 21.62 -2.47 1.55
CA GLY A 149 22.46 -2.62 0.37
C GLY A 149 23.81 -1.93 0.53
N PRO A 150 24.76 -2.15 -0.41
CA PRO A 150 26.09 -1.54 -0.33
C PRO A 150 26.07 0.00 -0.35
N GLY A 151 25.01 0.60 -0.92
CA GLY A 151 24.79 2.04 -0.99
C GLY A 151 24.06 2.66 0.21
N THR A 152 23.55 1.87 1.16
CA THR A 152 22.80 2.37 2.33
C THR A 152 23.74 2.52 3.53
N ARG A 153 24.65 3.50 3.50
CA ARG A 153 25.69 3.62 4.54
C ARG A 153 25.27 4.37 5.80
N GLN A 154 24.18 5.13 5.77
CA GLN A 154 23.79 5.94 6.92
C GLN A 154 22.32 5.74 7.25
N LEU A 155 22.09 5.19 8.45
CA LEU A 155 20.76 5.17 9.06
C LEU A 155 20.30 6.60 9.29
N SER A 156 19.01 6.85 9.05
CA SER A 156 18.43 8.11 9.46
C SER A 156 18.50 8.23 10.99
N ARG A 157 18.52 9.46 11.51
CA ARG A 157 18.56 9.69 12.97
C ARG A 157 17.35 9.11 13.72
N ARG A 158 16.28 8.76 12.99
CA ARG A 158 15.05 8.18 13.51
C ARG A 158 15.05 6.64 13.47
N ALA A 159 15.95 6.04 12.70
CA ALA A 159 15.98 4.61 12.50
C ALA A 159 16.49 3.88 13.75
N VAL A 160 15.85 2.76 14.08
CA VAL A 160 16.30 1.87 15.15
C VAL A 160 17.43 1.00 14.63
N ASP A 161 18.63 1.08 15.20
CA ASP A 161 19.77 0.26 14.74
C ASP A 161 19.51 -1.23 15.00
N LEU A 162 19.48 -2.03 13.92
CA LEU A 162 19.34 -3.49 13.99
C LEU A 162 20.69 -4.22 14.00
N GLY A 163 21.82 -3.49 13.98
CA GLY A 163 23.16 -4.04 14.09
C GLY A 163 23.35 -5.01 15.27
N PRO A 164 22.94 -4.63 16.50
CA PRO A 164 22.99 -5.52 17.67
C PRO A 164 22.14 -6.80 17.53
N SER A 165 21.18 -6.82 16.59
CA SER A 165 20.32 -7.97 16.30
C SER A 165 20.75 -8.77 15.06
N GLY A 166 21.96 -8.53 14.55
CA GLY A 166 22.54 -9.28 13.43
C GLY A 166 22.25 -8.73 12.04
N LEU A 167 21.83 -7.46 11.94
CA LEU A 167 21.61 -6.74 10.67
C LEU A 167 22.38 -5.41 10.67
N PRO A 168 23.72 -5.43 10.58
CA PRO A 168 24.53 -4.21 10.61
C PRO A 168 24.19 -3.29 9.44
N GLY A 169 24.02 -1.99 9.73
CA GLY A 169 23.70 -0.97 8.73
C GLY A 169 22.25 -0.96 8.27
N ALA A 170 21.37 -1.78 8.86
CA ALA A 170 19.94 -1.78 8.60
C ALA A 170 19.18 -1.27 9.83
N GLY A 171 18.08 -0.55 9.59
CA GLY A 171 17.24 0.02 10.64
C GLY A 171 15.90 0.45 10.07
N PRO A 172 14.76 0.11 10.71
CA PRO A 172 13.48 0.62 10.29
C PRO A 172 13.43 2.12 10.57
N ASP A 173 13.30 2.91 9.52
CA ASP A 173 12.91 4.32 9.59
C ASP A 173 11.39 4.37 9.57
N ALA A 174 10.79 4.65 10.72
CA ALA A 174 9.35 4.62 10.93
C ALA A 174 8.78 6.02 11.15
N GLU A 175 7.55 6.26 10.69
CA GLU A 175 6.84 7.52 10.90
C GLU A 175 6.40 7.74 12.36
N GLY A 176 6.47 6.68 13.18
CA GLY A 176 6.14 6.70 14.60
C GLY A 176 6.83 5.57 15.36
N PRO A 177 6.71 5.54 16.70
CA PRO A 177 7.33 4.50 17.51
C PRO A 177 6.76 3.12 17.17
N LEU A 178 7.64 2.18 16.86
CA LEU A 178 7.26 0.78 16.71
C LEU A 178 6.92 0.17 18.08
N PRO A 179 6.03 -0.84 18.15
CA PRO A 179 5.75 -1.52 19.41
C PRO A 179 7.04 -2.12 19.99
N GLU A 180 7.14 -2.13 21.32
CA GLU A 180 8.33 -2.59 22.02
C GLU A 180 8.76 -3.99 21.55
N GLY A 181 10.06 -4.18 21.34
CA GLY A 181 10.62 -5.44 20.85
C GLY A 181 10.37 -5.77 19.37
N SER A 182 9.48 -5.04 18.67
CA SER A 182 9.13 -5.33 17.27
C SER A 182 10.32 -5.21 16.33
N ALA A 183 11.16 -4.18 16.49
CA ALA A 183 12.35 -4.00 15.67
C ALA A 183 13.33 -5.19 15.80
N ALA A 184 13.54 -5.67 17.02
CA ALA A 184 14.40 -6.84 17.27
C ALA A 184 13.75 -8.15 16.77
N ALA A 185 12.43 -8.29 16.90
CA ALA A 185 11.67 -9.42 16.36
C ALA A 185 11.75 -9.47 14.82
N VAL A 186 11.61 -8.32 14.15
CA VAL A 186 11.83 -8.18 12.70
C VAL A 186 13.25 -8.62 12.33
N ALA A 187 14.27 -8.14 13.05
CA ALA A 187 15.67 -8.44 12.73
C ALA A 187 16.04 -9.92 12.89
N ARG A 188 15.52 -10.58 13.94
CA ARG A 188 15.80 -11.99 14.25
C ARG A 188 14.89 -12.97 13.51
N GLY A 189 13.71 -12.52 13.08
CA GLY A 189 12.69 -13.34 12.43
C GLY A 189 12.91 -13.53 10.92
N PRO A 190 11.91 -14.10 10.23
CA PRO A 190 11.99 -14.35 8.78
C PRO A 190 12.17 -13.07 7.96
N LEU A 191 11.59 -11.95 8.39
CA LEU A 191 11.77 -10.65 7.72
C LEU A 191 13.25 -10.21 7.73
N GLY A 192 13.99 -10.47 8.80
CA GLY A 192 15.42 -10.23 8.85
C GLY A 192 16.22 -11.11 7.89
N ALA A 193 15.75 -12.33 7.60
CA ALA A 193 16.36 -13.18 6.56
C ALA A 193 16.14 -12.59 5.16
N VAL A 194 14.95 -12.04 4.88
CA VAL A 194 14.65 -11.30 3.64
C VAL A 194 15.59 -10.10 3.49
N VAL A 195 15.75 -9.30 4.54
CA VAL A 195 16.66 -8.13 4.55
C VAL A 195 18.13 -8.55 4.31
N ARG A 196 18.60 -9.66 4.92
CA ARG A 196 19.96 -10.19 4.68
C ARG A 196 20.18 -10.69 3.26
N ALA A 197 19.19 -11.34 2.68
CA ALA A 197 19.27 -11.81 1.30
C ALA A 197 19.32 -10.61 0.33
N GLY A 198 18.44 -9.63 0.58
CA GLY A 198 18.31 -8.42 -0.22
C GLY A 198 19.51 -7.46 -0.15
N SER A 199 20.24 -7.42 0.98
CA SER A 199 21.38 -6.50 1.17
C SER A 199 22.56 -6.73 0.22
N ARG A 200 22.54 -7.82 -0.56
CA ARG A 200 23.50 -8.09 -1.64
C ARG A 200 23.16 -7.35 -2.94
N CYS A 201 21.95 -6.83 -3.07
CA CYS A 201 21.51 -6.08 -4.23
C CYS A 201 21.99 -4.61 -4.13
N PRO A 202 22.31 -3.95 -5.26
CA PRO A 202 22.68 -2.53 -5.26
C PRO A 202 21.64 -1.61 -4.60
N LEU A 203 20.36 -1.95 -4.78
CA LEU A 203 19.23 -1.40 -4.03
C LEU A 203 18.33 -2.56 -3.61
N PHE A 204 18.01 -2.58 -2.32
CA PHE A 204 16.92 -3.34 -1.77
C PHE A 204 16.26 -2.54 -0.65
N ASP A 205 14.93 -2.50 -0.63
CA ASP A 205 14.22 -2.03 0.55
C ASP A 205 13.00 -2.87 0.84
N VAL A 206 12.72 -2.99 2.13
CA VAL A 206 11.49 -3.55 2.67
C VAL A 206 10.73 -2.44 3.36
N GLY A 207 9.45 -2.33 3.15
CA GLY A 207 8.62 -1.38 3.89
C GLY A 207 7.25 -1.95 4.20
N ASP A 208 6.61 -1.32 5.18
CA ASP A 208 5.18 -1.47 5.44
C ASP A 208 4.51 -0.12 5.29
N ARG A 209 3.35 -0.12 4.63
CA ARG A 209 2.52 1.07 4.50
C ARG A 209 1.04 0.68 4.43
N PHE A 210 0.23 1.19 5.36
CA PHE A 210 -1.21 0.96 5.41
C PHE A 210 -1.59 -0.55 5.36
N GLY A 211 -0.85 -1.40 6.08
CA GLY A 211 -1.07 -2.85 6.07
C GLY A 211 -0.72 -3.51 4.74
N THR A 212 0.28 -2.98 4.04
CA THR A 212 0.82 -3.54 2.80
C THR A 212 2.34 -3.59 2.91
N VAL A 213 2.89 -4.81 2.89
CA VAL A 213 4.33 -5.00 2.83
C VAL A 213 4.79 -4.84 1.39
N VAL A 214 5.91 -4.15 1.17
CA VAL A 214 6.52 -3.97 -0.13
C VAL A 214 8.01 -4.29 -0.07
N LEU A 215 8.48 -5.00 -1.08
CA LEU A 215 9.88 -5.22 -1.37
C LEU A 215 10.21 -4.53 -2.69
N ARG A 216 11.33 -3.82 -2.74
CA ARG A 216 11.84 -3.21 -3.96
C ARG A 216 13.28 -3.63 -4.16
N ARG A 217 13.63 -3.95 -5.40
CA ARG A 217 15.00 -4.28 -5.77
C ARG A 217 15.40 -3.64 -7.07
N ASN A 218 16.70 -3.40 -7.22
CA ASN A 218 17.27 -2.95 -8.48
C ASN A 218 16.99 -3.91 -9.66
N GLY A 219 16.79 -3.33 -10.85
CA GLY A 219 16.67 -4.03 -12.14
C GLY A 219 15.24 -4.41 -12.51
N TYR A 220 14.99 -4.64 -13.81
CA TYR A 220 13.77 -5.27 -14.31
C TYR A 220 13.96 -6.78 -14.36
N VAL A 221 13.39 -7.50 -13.40
CA VAL A 221 13.59 -8.95 -13.27
C VAL A 221 12.81 -9.68 -14.36
N ALA A 222 13.52 -10.49 -15.14
CA ALA A 222 12.94 -11.21 -16.28
C ALA A 222 12.86 -12.73 -16.05
N ASP A 223 13.77 -13.29 -15.26
CA ASP A 223 13.81 -14.72 -15.01
C ASP A 223 12.60 -15.18 -14.17
N GLU A 224 11.86 -16.17 -14.67
CA GLU A 224 10.62 -16.61 -14.03
C GLU A 224 10.83 -17.18 -12.62
N ARG A 225 11.97 -17.83 -12.37
CA ARG A 225 12.27 -18.38 -11.03
C ARG A 225 12.57 -17.27 -10.04
N ASP A 226 13.26 -16.22 -10.47
CA ASP A 226 13.47 -15.03 -9.65
C ASP A 226 12.15 -14.30 -9.38
N LEU A 227 11.26 -14.18 -10.38
CA LEU A 227 9.93 -13.59 -10.21
C LEU A 227 9.07 -14.39 -9.21
N ASP A 228 9.04 -15.71 -9.33
CA ASP A 228 8.39 -16.61 -8.36
C ASP A 228 9.00 -16.46 -6.97
N GLY A 229 10.33 -16.34 -6.89
CA GLY A 229 11.05 -16.10 -5.65
C GLY A 229 10.64 -14.79 -4.99
N LEU A 230 10.51 -13.71 -5.75
CA LEU A 230 10.08 -12.39 -5.23
C LEU A 230 8.65 -12.43 -4.70
N LEU A 231 7.71 -13.03 -5.44
CA LEU A 231 6.32 -13.18 -5.00
C LEU A 231 6.24 -13.95 -3.68
N ARG A 232 6.95 -15.08 -3.56
CA ARG A 232 7.00 -15.85 -2.29
C ARG A 232 7.64 -15.04 -1.17
N THR A 233 8.74 -14.33 -1.45
CA THR A 233 9.43 -13.50 -0.46
C THR A 233 8.52 -12.39 0.09
N ALA A 234 7.66 -11.80 -0.75
CA ALA A 234 6.69 -10.80 -0.29
C ALA A 234 5.62 -11.41 0.62
N VAL A 235 5.16 -12.63 0.33
CA VAL A 235 4.24 -13.36 1.20
C VAL A 235 4.90 -13.69 2.53
N ASP A 236 6.10 -14.26 2.50
CA ASP A 236 6.88 -14.61 3.69
C ASP A 236 7.17 -13.37 4.55
N ALA A 237 7.49 -12.24 3.90
CA ALA A 237 7.66 -10.96 4.58
C ALA A 237 6.37 -10.48 5.25
N GLY A 238 5.22 -10.66 4.60
CA GLY A 238 3.92 -10.29 5.15
C GLY A 238 3.50 -11.16 6.33
N ASP A 239 3.68 -12.48 6.23
CA ASP A 239 3.46 -13.41 7.33
C ASP A 239 4.38 -13.12 8.52
N ALA A 240 5.65 -12.80 8.23
CA ALA A 240 6.60 -12.41 9.25
C ALA A 240 6.23 -11.09 9.93
N LEU A 241 5.65 -10.13 9.20
CA LEU A 241 5.22 -8.84 9.74
C LEU A 241 3.95 -8.96 10.60
N ALA A 242 3.05 -9.87 10.26
CA ALA A 242 1.86 -10.15 11.06
C ALA A 242 2.21 -10.59 12.50
N GLY A 243 3.38 -11.23 12.70
CA GLY A 243 3.89 -11.66 14.00
C GLY A 243 4.10 -10.50 15.00
N PRO A 244 5.02 -9.54 14.72
CA PRO A 244 5.20 -8.33 15.53
C PRO A 244 3.94 -7.49 15.69
N ALA A 245 3.00 -7.54 14.74
CA ALA A 245 1.73 -6.84 14.85
C ALA A 245 0.74 -7.50 15.83
N ARG A 246 0.90 -8.78 16.19
CA ARG A 246 -0.04 -9.55 17.03
C ARG A 246 -0.53 -8.88 18.32
N PRO A 247 0.26 -8.07 19.04
CA PRO A 247 -0.23 -7.39 20.24
C PRO A 247 -1.23 -6.25 19.95
N LEU A 248 -1.35 -5.80 18.70
CA LEU A 248 -2.18 -4.67 18.31
C LEU A 248 -3.64 -5.05 18.03
N PRO A 249 -3.93 -6.17 17.32
CA PRO A 249 -5.28 -6.70 17.24
C PRO A 249 -5.87 -7.04 18.61
N SER A 250 -7.16 -6.74 18.76
CA SER A 250 -7.99 -7.15 19.90
C SER A 250 -9.33 -7.61 19.32
N PRO A 251 -9.40 -8.84 18.76
CA PRO A 251 -10.58 -9.31 18.05
C PRO A 251 -11.84 -9.24 18.92
N ARG A 252 -12.96 -8.84 18.31
CA ARG A 252 -14.28 -8.75 18.98
C ARG A 252 -15.37 -9.33 18.08
N PRO A 253 -16.48 -9.85 18.64
CA PRO A 253 -17.66 -10.18 17.85
C PRO A 253 -18.12 -8.99 17.02
N PHE A 254 -18.56 -9.23 15.79
CA PHE A 254 -18.97 -8.15 14.89
C PHE A 254 -20.18 -7.39 15.42
N GLU A 255 -21.09 -8.07 16.12
CA GLU A 255 -22.33 -7.49 16.61
C GLU A 255 -22.08 -6.44 17.70
N GLU A 256 -20.98 -6.55 18.44
CA GLU A 256 -20.66 -5.64 19.54
C GLU A 256 -20.33 -4.24 19.03
N PRO A 257 -20.87 -3.18 19.65
CA PRO A 257 -20.47 -1.82 19.35
C PRO A 257 -19.02 -1.59 19.78
N LEU A 258 -18.29 -0.83 18.98
CA LEU A 258 -16.95 -0.36 19.32
C LEU A 258 -17.01 1.00 20.04
N PRO A 259 -15.96 1.37 20.78
CA PRO A 259 -15.90 2.69 21.42
C PRO A 259 -16.09 3.81 20.38
N ALA A 260 -16.86 4.85 20.74
CA ALA A 260 -17.07 6.01 19.85
C ALA A 260 -15.81 6.89 19.71
N SER A 261 -14.90 6.82 20.69
CA SER A 261 -13.65 7.58 20.73
C SER A 261 -12.52 6.71 21.25
N GLY A 262 -11.33 6.88 20.68
CA GLY A 262 -10.11 6.22 21.10
C GLY A 262 -8.95 7.21 21.27
N PRO A 263 -7.70 6.70 21.35
CA PRO A 263 -6.52 7.55 21.28
C PRO A 263 -6.53 8.40 20.00
N PRO A 264 -5.90 9.59 20.00
CA PRO A 264 -5.80 10.41 18.81
C PRO A 264 -5.28 9.63 17.60
N LEU A 265 -5.87 9.91 16.43
CA LEU A 265 -5.37 9.37 15.17
C LEU A 265 -3.96 9.89 14.90
N PRO A 266 -3.07 9.06 14.32
CA PRO A 266 -1.80 9.54 13.79
C PRO A 266 -2.01 10.70 12.80
N PRO A 267 -1.09 11.69 12.71
CA PRO A 267 -1.27 12.87 11.87
C PRO A 267 -1.62 12.61 10.40
N TRP A 268 -1.16 11.48 9.84
CA TRP A 268 -1.44 11.06 8.47
C TRP A 268 -2.86 10.47 8.28
N LEU A 269 -3.54 10.04 9.34
CA LEU A 269 -4.95 9.61 9.31
C LEU A 269 -5.92 10.73 9.66
N VAL A 270 -5.46 11.84 10.23
CA VAL A 270 -6.35 12.96 10.60
C VAL A 270 -6.91 13.58 9.31
N PRO A 271 -8.24 13.52 9.10
CA PRO A 271 -8.85 14.09 7.91
C PRO A 271 -8.91 15.63 7.99
N PRO A 272 -8.90 16.34 6.85
CA PRO A 272 -9.33 17.73 6.79
C PRO A 272 -10.74 17.93 7.37
N ALA A 273 -10.99 19.09 7.99
CA ALA A 273 -12.28 19.39 8.64
C ALA A 273 -13.48 19.18 7.72
N THR A 274 -13.38 19.57 6.45
CA THR A 274 -14.45 19.41 5.44
C THR A 274 -14.78 17.95 5.15
N GLN A 275 -13.80 17.05 5.19
CA GLN A 275 -14.06 15.60 5.04
C GLN A 275 -14.75 15.04 6.29
N LEU A 276 -14.32 15.48 7.47
CA LEU A 276 -14.96 15.07 8.72
C LEU A 276 -16.41 15.56 8.81
N GLU A 277 -16.69 16.78 8.37
CA GLU A 277 -18.06 17.31 8.24
C GLU A 277 -18.92 16.46 7.29
N ALA A 278 -18.36 16.02 6.16
CA ALA A 278 -19.06 15.13 5.24
C ALA A 278 -19.38 13.77 5.88
N VAL A 279 -18.47 13.20 6.67
CA VAL A 279 -18.72 11.96 7.43
C VAL A 279 -19.82 12.18 8.46
N HIS A 280 -19.83 13.30 9.18
CA HIS A 280 -20.90 13.62 10.12
C HIS A 280 -22.25 13.85 9.42
N ALA A 281 -22.25 14.45 8.23
CA ALA A 281 -23.46 14.61 7.43
C ALA A 281 -24.02 13.25 6.99
N LEU A 282 -23.14 12.33 6.58
CA LEU A 282 -23.50 10.96 6.24
C LEU A 282 -24.10 10.22 7.45
N ALA A 283 -23.47 10.35 8.62
CA ALA A 283 -23.96 9.78 9.87
C ALA A 283 -25.37 10.26 10.21
N ARG A 284 -25.63 11.57 10.13
CA ARG A 284 -26.97 12.14 10.34
C ARG A 284 -27.99 11.65 9.30
N ARG A 285 -27.63 11.62 8.02
CA ARG A 285 -28.51 11.23 6.92
C ARG A 285 -29.03 9.80 7.07
N PHE A 286 -28.19 8.89 7.56
CA PHE A 286 -28.52 7.47 7.68
C PHE A 286 -28.72 6.99 9.13
N GLY A 287 -28.75 7.90 10.11
CA GLY A 287 -28.91 7.55 11.53
C GLY A 287 -27.79 6.66 12.08
N LEU A 288 -26.55 6.89 11.64
CA LEU A 288 -25.39 6.09 12.03
C LEU A 288 -24.62 6.74 13.18
N THR A 289 -24.01 5.92 14.02
CA THR A 289 -23.17 6.34 15.14
C THR A 289 -21.69 6.16 14.80
N PRO A 290 -20.83 7.16 15.04
CA PRO A 290 -19.39 7.00 14.87
C PRO A 290 -18.80 5.92 15.79
N GLU A 291 -17.84 5.16 15.27
CA GLU A 291 -16.97 4.26 16.02
C GLU A 291 -15.49 4.64 15.80
N ASP A 292 -14.62 4.34 16.75
CA ASP A 292 -13.19 4.57 16.66
C ASP A 292 -12.57 3.72 15.53
N PRO A 293 -11.96 4.36 14.51
CA PRO A 293 -11.35 3.64 13.39
C PRO A 293 -10.19 2.71 13.81
N ARG A 294 -9.48 3.05 14.89
CA ARG A 294 -8.41 2.19 15.42
C ARG A 294 -8.97 0.98 16.12
N ALA A 295 -10.01 1.15 16.94
CA ALA A 295 -10.74 0.03 17.53
C ALA A 295 -11.34 -0.90 16.46
N HIS A 296 -11.84 -0.36 15.35
CA HIS A 296 -12.33 -1.16 14.22
C HIS A 296 -11.23 -1.99 13.57
N THR A 297 -10.09 -1.37 13.27
CA THR A 297 -8.94 -2.09 12.70
C THR A 297 -8.40 -3.15 13.67
N ALA A 298 -8.41 -2.88 14.98
CA ALA A 298 -8.00 -3.84 16.00
C ALA A 298 -8.99 -5.01 16.16
N ALA A 299 -10.30 -4.74 16.10
CA ALA A 299 -11.35 -5.75 16.25
C ALA A 299 -11.45 -6.68 15.04
N PHE A 300 -11.13 -6.16 13.85
CA PHE A 300 -11.27 -6.86 12.58
C PHE A 300 -9.94 -6.86 11.80
N PRO A 301 -8.88 -7.51 12.31
CA PRO A 301 -7.53 -7.41 11.76
C PRO A 301 -7.36 -8.06 10.38
N ALA A 302 -8.25 -8.97 10.00
CA ALA A 302 -8.27 -9.55 8.65
C ALA A 302 -9.32 -8.89 7.74
N ASN A 303 -9.81 -7.69 8.10
CA ASN A 303 -10.78 -6.96 7.28
C ASN A 303 -10.27 -6.86 5.85
N PRO A 304 -11.05 -7.36 4.87
CA PRO A 304 -10.56 -7.47 3.50
C PRO A 304 -10.58 -6.14 2.75
N ALA A 305 -11.08 -5.05 3.34
CA ALA A 305 -10.94 -3.70 2.78
C ALA A 305 -9.47 -3.23 2.87
N PRO A 306 -8.80 -3.01 1.73
CA PRO A 306 -7.41 -2.56 1.74
C PRO A 306 -7.21 -1.21 2.44
N GLY A 307 -6.06 -1.05 3.08
CA GLY A 307 -5.67 0.17 3.77
C GLY A 307 -6.17 0.25 5.22
N THR A 308 -5.89 1.38 5.87
CA THR A 308 -6.24 1.62 7.28
C THR A 308 -7.51 2.46 7.37
N ALA A 309 -8.42 2.10 8.28
CA ALA A 309 -9.64 2.88 8.53
C ALA A 309 -9.30 4.23 9.18
N TRP A 310 -9.92 5.31 8.69
CA TRP A 310 -9.81 6.65 9.27
C TRP A 310 -11.17 7.22 9.73
N ALA A 311 -12.28 6.60 9.31
CA ALA A 311 -13.62 6.87 9.82
C ALA A 311 -14.46 5.59 9.76
N VAL A 312 -15.28 5.35 10.78
CA VAL A 312 -16.20 4.20 10.84
C VAL A 312 -17.53 4.66 11.40
N LEU A 313 -18.62 4.24 10.75
CA LEU A 313 -19.98 4.51 11.17
C LEU A 313 -20.73 3.19 11.31
N ARG A 314 -21.46 2.98 12.40
CA ARG A 314 -22.32 1.81 12.65
C ARG A 314 -23.79 2.20 12.70
N GLY A 315 -24.69 1.35 12.21
CA GLY A 315 -26.12 1.55 12.39
C GLY A 315 -26.98 0.69 11.47
N ALA A 316 -28.24 1.10 11.28
CA ALA A 316 -29.22 0.42 10.43
C ALA A 316 -29.58 1.27 9.19
N PRO A 317 -28.72 1.35 8.16
CA PRO A 317 -29.13 1.97 6.91
C PRO A 317 -30.35 1.23 6.30
N PRO A 318 -31.11 1.87 5.39
CA PRO A 318 -32.28 1.25 4.77
C PRO A 318 -31.97 -0.13 4.16
N GLY A 319 -32.74 -1.15 4.58
CA GLY A 319 -32.60 -2.52 4.07
C GLY A 319 -31.41 -3.32 4.62
N LEU A 320 -30.73 -2.81 5.64
CA LEU A 320 -29.54 -3.41 6.26
C LEU A 320 -29.70 -3.57 7.79
N PRO A 321 -29.01 -4.54 8.42
CA PRO A 321 -29.13 -4.79 9.86
C PRO A 321 -28.50 -3.67 10.71
N PRO A 322 -28.87 -3.54 11.99
CA PRO A 322 -28.35 -2.49 12.89
C PRO A 322 -26.86 -2.63 13.24
N THR A 323 -26.25 -3.77 12.92
CA THR A 323 -24.81 -4.03 13.10
C THR A 323 -23.98 -3.59 11.91
N THR A 324 -24.60 -3.06 10.85
CA THR A 324 -23.90 -2.64 9.62
C THR A 324 -22.85 -1.59 9.91
N ARG A 325 -21.68 -1.73 9.28
CA ARG A 325 -20.63 -0.72 9.32
C ARG A 325 -20.35 -0.14 7.94
N LEU A 326 -20.21 1.18 7.89
CA LEU A 326 -19.56 1.90 6.80
C LEU A 326 -18.17 2.31 7.29
N ALA A 327 -17.13 1.69 6.74
CA ALA A 327 -15.74 1.99 7.07
C ALA A 327 -15.05 2.68 5.90
N LEU A 328 -14.42 3.83 6.17
CA LEU A 328 -13.64 4.58 5.19
C LEU A 328 -12.17 4.26 5.42
N HIS A 329 -11.59 3.52 4.49
CA HIS A 329 -10.19 3.10 4.48
C HIS A 329 -9.38 4.02 3.57
N THR A 330 -8.12 4.22 3.92
CA THR A 330 -7.15 4.97 3.12
C THR A 330 -5.89 4.16 2.90
N GLU A 331 -5.29 4.36 1.74
CA GLU A 331 -4.00 3.78 1.35
C GLU A 331 -2.93 4.88 1.20
N ALA A 332 -3.27 6.13 1.56
CA ALA A 332 -2.37 7.27 1.57
C ALA A 332 -2.70 8.21 2.75
N PRO A 333 -1.81 9.13 3.13
CA PRO A 333 -2.13 10.15 4.13
C PRO A 333 -3.38 10.94 3.71
N VAL A 334 -4.41 10.93 4.57
CA VAL A 334 -5.77 11.43 4.24
C VAL A 334 -5.77 12.90 3.85
N ARG A 335 -4.89 13.68 4.49
CA ARG A 335 -4.71 15.11 4.21
C ARG A 335 -4.05 15.39 2.85
N GLU A 336 -3.30 14.44 2.30
CA GLU A 336 -2.50 14.62 1.09
C GLU A 336 -3.27 14.12 -0.14
N VAL A 337 -3.87 12.94 -0.03
CA VAL A 337 -4.60 12.31 -1.14
C VAL A 337 -5.83 11.59 -0.59
N ASN A 338 -6.99 11.82 -1.20
CA ASN A 338 -8.22 11.11 -0.88
C ASN A 338 -8.32 9.78 -1.66
N THR A 339 -7.26 8.97 -1.62
CA THR A 339 -7.21 7.65 -2.28
C THR A 339 -7.46 6.56 -1.26
N GLY A 340 -8.51 5.78 -1.49
CA GLY A 340 -8.85 4.65 -0.64
C GLY A 340 -10.22 4.09 -0.95
N ARG A 341 -10.87 3.49 0.03
CA ARG A 341 -12.15 2.80 -0.16
C ARG A 341 -13.19 3.20 0.87
N THR A 342 -14.43 3.22 0.45
CA THR A 342 -15.56 3.13 1.38
C THR A 342 -16.11 1.73 1.29
N ALA A 343 -16.16 1.07 2.44
CA ALA A 343 -16.52 -0.32 2.58
C ALA A 343 -17.82 -0.44 3.40
N LEU A 344 -18.78 -1.14 2.84
CA LEU A 344 -19.92 -1.70 3.55
C LEU A 344 -19.47 -3.04 4.12
N VAL A 345 -19.49 -3.16 5.45
CA VAL A 345 -19.04 -4.34 6.18
C VAL A 345 -20.22 -4.94 6.94
N LEU A 346 -20.38 -6.25 6.80
CA LEU A 346 -21.42 -7.07 7.41
C LEU A 346 -20.79 -8.38 7.94
N PRO A 347 -21.49 -9.13 8.82
CA PRO A 347 -21.16 -10.54 9.04
C PRO A 347 -21.22 -11.32 7.71
N ALA A 348 -20.40 -12.36 7.58
CA ALA A 348 -20.35 -13.17 6.36
C ALA A 348 -21.66 -13.94 6.09
N GLY A 349 -22.41 -14.31 7.13
CA GLY A 349 -23.57 -15.19 6.97
C GLY A 349 -23.19 -16.50 6.27
N ASP A 350 -24.01 -16.90 5.30
CA ASP A 350 -23.78 -18.08 4.46
C ASP A 350 -22.96 -17.77 3.20
N ALA A 351 -22.36 -16.58 3.12
CA ALA A 351 -21.63 -16.18 1.92
C ALA A 351 -20.38 -17.03 1.68
N THR A 352 -20.23 -17.45 0.43
CA THR A 352 -19.06 -18.23 0.00
C THR A 352 -17.80 -17.36 0.12
N PRO A 353 -16.73 -17.87 0.78
CA PRO A 353 -15.47 -17.15 0.84
C PRO A 353 -14.91 -16.80 -0.54
N THR A 354 -14.39 -15.59 -0.69
CA THR A 354 -13.69 -15.16 -1.90
C THR A 354 -12.18 -15.40 -1.76
N PRO A 355 -11.41 -15.45 -2.86
CA PRO A 355 -9.95 -15.38 -2.78
C PRO A 355 -9.48 -14.17 -1.94
N ARG A 356 -8.35 -14.29 -1.25
CA ARG A 356 -7.76 -13.14 -0.54
C ARG A 356 -7.46 -12.04 -1.54
N GLY A 357 -7.93 -10.84 -1.21
CA GLY A 357 -8.05 -9.73 -2.15
C GLY A 357 -9.49 -9.43 -2.50
N GLY A 358 -10.36 -10.43 -2.66
CA GLY A 358 -11.74 -10.26 -3.13
C GLY A 358 -11.85 -10.23 -4.65
N VAL A 359 -13.08 -10.30 -5.14
CA VAL A 359 -13.45 -10.32 -6.56
C VAL A 359 -13.94 -8.96 -7.03
N ARG A 360 -13.58 -8.59 -8.26
CA ARG A 360 -14.11 -7.40 -8.91
C ARG A 360 -15.58 -7.63 -9.25
N ILE A 361 -16.41 -6.64 -8.96
CA ILE A 361 -17.80 -6.60 -9.39
C ILE A 361 -17.88 -5.54 -10.47
N ASP A 362 -18.14 -5.97 -11.70
CA ASP A 362 -18.34 -5.04 -12.80
C ASP A 362 -19.64 -4.27 -12.59
N SER A 363 -19.49 -2.96 -12.50
CA SER A 363 -20.59 -2.01 -12.37
C SER A 363 -20.29 -0.84 -13.32
N PRO A 364 -21.26 -0.44 -14.16
CA PRO A 364 -21.05 0.62 -15.15
C PRO A 364 -20.66 1.97 -14.53
N THR A 365 -21.11 2.24 -13.31
CA THR A 365 -21.04 3.56 -12.67
C THR A 365 -19.89 3.71 -11.67
N ALA A 366 -19.42 2.61 -11.08
CA ALA A 366 -18.30 2.64 -10.12
C ALA A 366 -17.66 1.24 -9.97
N PRO A 367 -16.32 1.12 -10.09
CA PRO A 367 -15.64 -0.15 -9.85
C PRO A 367 -15.85 -0.61 -8.41
N ARG A 368 -16.54 -1.74 -8.24
CA ARG A 368 -16.84 -2.34 -6.94
C ARG A 368 -15.99 -3.56 -6.69
N ARG A 369 -15.80 -3.87 -5.42
CA ARG A 369 -15.12 -5.08 -4.99
C ARG A 369 -15.90 -5.77 -3.89
N LEU A 370 -16.06 -7.09 -4.03
CA LEU A 370 -16.61 -7.96 -3.01
C LEU A 370 -15.47 -8.77 -2.40
N ALA A 371 -15.43 -8.85 -1.07
CA ALA A 371 -14.55 -9.77 -0.38
C ALA A 371 -15.29 -10.43 0.79
N VAL A 372 -15.15 -11.74 0.91
CA VAL A 372 -15.71 -12.54 2.00
C VAL A 372 -14.58 -13.36 2.59
N TYR A 373 -14.15 -13.02 3.79
CA TYR A 373 -13.06 -13.70 4.50
C TYR A 373 -13.13 -13.36 6.00
N ASP A 374 -12.68 -14.30 6.84
CA ASP A 374 -12.63 -14.15 8.31
C ASP A 374 -13.95 -13.73 8.97
N GLY A 375 -15.06 -14.33 8.51
CA GLY A 375 -16.39 -14.05 9.06
C GLY A 375 -16.97 -12.69 8.65
N LEU A 376 -16.29 -11.93 7.77
CA LEU A 376 -16.75 -10.65 7.27
C LEU A 376 -17.13 -10.72 5.80
N TRP A 377 -18.25 -10.10 5.46
CA TRP A 377 -18.62 -9.75 4.10
C TRP A 377 -18.37 -8.27 3.89
N THR A 378 -17.67 -7.92 2.82
CA THR A 378 -17.32 -6.54 2.50
C THR A 378 -17.58 -6.23 1.03
N SER A 379 -18.38 -5.20 0.77
CA SER A 379 -18.46 -4.56 -0.54
C SER A 379 -17.80 -3.19 -0.44
N SER A 380 -16.95 -2.83 -1.40
CA SER A 380 -16.29 -1.51 -1.38
C SER A 380 -16.26 -0.81 -2.74
N VAL A 381 -16.31 0.51 -2.69
CA VAL A 381 -16.12 1.42 -3.83
C VAL A 381 -14.81 2.19 -3.68
N LEU A 382 -14.13 2.41 -4.80
CA LEU A 382 -12.92 3.23 -4.84
C LEU A 382 -13.27 4.72 -4.65
N ARG A 383 -12.45 5.42 -3.86
CA ARG A 383 -12.44 6.87 -3.72
C ARG A 383 -11.15 7.40 -4.32
N SER A 384 -11.26 8.37 -5.22
CA SER A 384 -10.10 8.97 -5.90
C SER A 384 -10.20 10.48 -6.11
N ARG A 385 -11.38 11.08 -5.89
CA ARG A 385 -11.59 12.53 -6.01
C ARG A 385 -11.55 13.21 -4.65
N GLN A 386 -11.05 14.43 -4.61
CA GLN A 386 -10.94 15.23 -3.40
C GLN A 386 -12.34 15.46 -2.78
N LEU A 387 -12.48 15.21 -1.48
CA LEU A 387 -13.73 15.35 -0.69
C LEU A 387 -14.86 14.33 -0.95
N GLU A 388 -14.76 13.47 -1.97
CA GLU A 388 -15.76 12.41 -2.16
C GLU A 388 -15.58 11.26 -1.15
N LEU A 389 -16.66 10.87 -0.48
CA LEU A 389 -16.71 9.66 0.34
C LEU A 389 -17.03 8.40 -0.48
N GLY A 390 -16.92 8.49 -1.81
CA GLY A 390 -17.43 7.49 -2.76
C GLY A 390 -18.94 7.57 -2.92
N ASP A 391 -19.47 6.79 -3.86
CA ASP A 391 -20.91 6.68 -4.08
C ASP A 391 -21.56 5.80 -3.00
N VAL A 392 -21.81 6.39 -1.82
CA VAL A 392 -22.34 5.68 -0.65
C VAL A 392 -23.78 5.21 -0.89
N ASP A 393 -24.58 5.98 -1.63
CA ASP A 393 -25.95 5.60 -1.98
C ASP A 393 -25.97 4.33 -2.86
N LEU A 394 -25.11 4.26 -3.88
CA LEU A 394 -24.90 3.04 -4.67
C LEU A 394 -24.36 1.90 -3.80
N LEU A 395 -23.40 2.20 -2.92
CA LEU A 395 -22.81 1.18 -2.05
C LEU A 395 -23.84 0.54 -1.12
N LEU A 396 -24.74 1.34 -0.52
CA LEU A 396 -25.78 0.85 0.37
C LEU A 396 -26.84 0.05 -0.40
N SER A 397 -27.39 0.63 -1.47
CA SER A 397 -28.45 -0.02 -2.27
C SER A 397 -27.95 -1.31 -2.95
N ALA A 398 -26.93 -1.19 -3.79
CA ALA A 398 -26.40 -2.32 -4.54
C ALA A 398 -25.52 -3.24 -3.67
N GLY A 399 -25.11 -2.80 -2.48
CA GLY A 399 -24.48 -3.63 -1.44
C GLY A 399 -25.49 -4.53 -0.75
N ALA A 400 -26.63 -4.01 -0.32
CA ALA A 400 -27.70 -4.81 0.29
C ALA A 400 -28.18 -5.92 -0.65
N ASP A 401 -28.43 -5.58 -1.91
CA ASP A 401 -28.85 -6.57 -2.91
C ASP A 401 -27.78 -7.63 -3.18
N LEU A 402 -26.50 -7.22 -3.22
CA LEU A 402 -25.41 -8.17 -3.38
C LEU A 402 -25.30 -9.08 -2.15
N ALA A 403 -25.43 -8.54 -0.95
CA ALA A 403 -25.35 -9.31 0.30
C ALA A 403 -26.44 -10.39 0.37
N ARG A 404 -27.69 -10.09 -0.04
CA ARG A 404 -28.76 -11.10 -0.15
C ARG A 404 -28.43 -12.17 -1.19
N ARG A 405 -28.00 -11.77 -2.39
CA ARG A 405 -27.64 -12.72 -3.47
C ARG A 405 -26.49 -13.64 -3.10
N THR A 406 -25.56 -13.16 -2.28
CA THR A 406 -24.41 -13.95 -1.84
C THR A 406 -24.68 -14.68 -0.53
N GLY A 407 -25.81 -14.51 0.15
CA GLY A 407 -26.13 -15.20 1.41
C GLY A 407 -25.59 -14.54 2.69
N ALA A 408 -25.05 -13.32 2.63
CA ALA A 408 -24.64 -12.58 3.82
C ALA A 408 -25.84 -11.96 4.57
N LEU A 409 -26.95 -11.75 3.86
CA LEU A 409 -28.25 -11.38 4.42
C LEU A 409 -29.29 -12.40 3.99
N PRO A 410 -30.34 -12.62 4.80
CA PRO A 410 -31.48 -13.43 4.40
C PRO A 410 -32.17 -12.81 3.16
N GLY A 411 -32.68 -13.70 2.30
CA GLY A 411 -33.33 -13.36 1.02
C GLY A 411 -34.63 -12.58 1.15
#